data_AF-A0A954WKK8-F1
#
_entry.id   AF-A0A954WKK8-F1
#
_cell.length_a   1.000
_cell.length_b   1.000
_cell.length_c   1.000
_cell.angle_alpha   90.00
_cell.angle_beta   90.00
_cell.angle_gamma   90.00
#
_symmetry.space_group_name_H-M   'P 1'
#
loop_
_entity.id
_entity.type
_entity.pdbx_description
1 polymer ?
#
loop_
_entity_poly.entity_id
_entity_poly.type
_entity_poly.pdbx_seq_one_letter_code
_entity_poly.pdbx_strand_id
1 'polypeptide(L)'
;MTSNRPDCLGHIGIAREVAVLWDQPLTIADPQPKAAGPAVDGLLKVSIDCPELCRRYSARVIRGVRVAPSPAWLVERLATIGIAAINNVVDITNYVLMENGQPLHAFDYDILVRRAQQAGDRTPTIIVRRAADGEKFMTLDDVTRTLDSSMLMIADTLGSVAIAGVMGGQESEISDNTRNILLESATFEGINN
;
A
#
# COMPACT_ATOMS: atom_id res chain seq x y z
N MET A 1 5.68 -23.41 -1.77
CA MET A 1 4.25 -23.15 -1.98
C MET A 1 3.94 -23.28 -3.46
N THR A 2 2.99 -24.13 -3.85
CA THR A 2 2.52 -24.22 -5.24
C THR A 2 1.50 -23.12 -5.54
N SER A 3 1.30 -22.78 -6.82
CA SER A 3 0.47 -21.64 -7.25
C SER A 3 -1.02 -21.76 -6.86
N ASN A 4 -1.51 -22.97 -6.54
CA ASN A 4 -2.90 -23.21 -6.15
C ASN A 4 -3.21 -22.88 -4.68
N ARG A 5 -2.23 -22.46 -3.87
CA ARG A 5 -2.39 -22.15 -2.44
C ARG A 5 -1.99 -20.71 -2.07
N PRO A 6 -2.56 -19.68 -2.72
CA PRO A 6 -2.25 -18.28 -2.41
C PRO A 6 -2.72 -17.88 -1.00
N ASP A 7 -3.70 -18.60 -0.46
CA ASP A 7 -4.20 -18.41 0.90
C ASP A 7 -3.11 -18.62 1.95
N CYS A 8 -2.13 -19.48 1.68
CA CYS A 8 -1.02 -19.82 2.57
C CYS A 8 0.22 -18.92 2.40
N LEU A 9 0.09 -17.77 1.73
CA LEU A 9 1.15 -16.76 1.64
C LEU A 9 1.22 -15.83 2.87
N GLY A 10 0.23 -15.91 3.76
CA GLY A 10 0.22 -15.21 5.05
C GLY A 10 0.05 -16.16 6.23
N HIS A 11 0.46 -15.71 7.43
CA HIS A 11 0.40 -16.49 8.67
C HIS A 11 -1.01 -16.94 9.03
N ILE A 12 -2.03 -16.12 8.80
CA ILE A 12 -3.43 -16.48 9.05
C ILE A 12 -3.88 -17.65 8.17
N GLY A 13 -3.43 -17.72 6.92
CA GLY A 13 -3.75 -18.83 6.03
C GLY A 13 -3.09 -20.13 6.47
N ILE A 14 -1.80 -20.07 6.82
CA ILE A 14 -1.08 -21.20 7.39
C ILE A 14 -1.74 -21.66 8.70
N ALA A 15 -2.08 -20.72 9.60
CA ALA A 15 -2.76 -21.02 10.86
C ALA A 15 -4.13 -21.65 10.64
N ARG A 16 -4.85 -21.28 9.56
CA ARG A 16 -6.11 -21.92 9.16
C ARG A 16 -5.91 -23.37 8.76
N GLU A 17 -4.87 -23.69 7.97
CA GLU A 17 -4.55 -25.08 7.62
C GLU A 17 -4.20 -25.91 8.87
N VAL A 18 -3.36 -25.36 9.74
CA VAL A 18 -3.01 -25.96 11.02
C VAL A 18 -4.27 -26.20 11.86
N ALA A 19 -5.13 -25.21 12.02
CA ALA A 19 -6.38 -25.34 12.79
C ALA A 19 -7.25 -26.52 12.29
N VAL A 20 -7.37 -26.69 10.97
CA VAL A 20 -8.11 -27.81 10.37
C VAL A 20 -7.40 -29.15 10.61
N LEU A 21 -6.08 -29.22 10.44
CA LEU A 21 -5.31 -30.46 10.60
C LEU A 21 -5.32 -31.01 12.04
N TRP A 22 -5.36 -30.13 13.03
CA TRP A 22 -5.31 -30.49 14.45
C TRP A 22 -6.65 -30.36 15.19
N ASP A 23 -7.73 -30.06 14.46
CA ASP A 23 -9.08 -29.83 15.02
C ASP A 23 -9.05 -28.81 16.19
N GLN A 24 -8.39 -27.67 15.94
CA GLN A 24 -8.23 -26.59 16.92
C GLN A 24 -8.97 -25.32 16.48
N PRO A 25 -9.48 -24.51 17.42
CA PRO A 25 -10.06 -23.22 17.07
C PRO A 25 -8.99 -22.26 16.54
N LEU A 26 -9.33 -21.52 15.48
CA LEU A 26 -8.51 -20.42 14.98
C LEU A 26 -8.97 -19.10 15.60
N THR A 27 -8.03 -18.35 16.18
CA THR A 27 -8.28 -16.98 16.66
C THR A 27 -7.61 -15.99 15.70
N ILE A 28 -8.40 -15.07 15.14
CA ILE A 28 -7.91 -13.99 14.29
C ILE A 28 -8.18 -12.67 15.02
N ALA A 29 -7.20 -11.77 15.02
CA ALA A 29 -7.39 -10.44 15.57
C ALA A 29 -8.39 -9.65 14.70
N ASP A 30 -9.35 -8.98 15.34
CA ASP A 30 -10.26 -8.04 14.69
C ASP A 30 -9.90 -6.61 15.12
N PRO A 31 -8.98 -5.93 14.41
CA PRO A 31 -8.55 -4.60 14.79
C PRO A 31 -9.68 -3.59 14.57
N GLN A 32 -10.10 -2.92 15.64
CA GLN A 32 -11.09 -1.84 15.63
C GLN A 32 -10.41 -0.49 15.95
N PRO A 33 -9.58 0.05 15.04
CA PRO A 33 -8.85 1.29 15.28
C PRO A 33 -9.82 2.46 15.39
N LYS A 34 -9.72 3.21 16.51
CA LYS A 34 -10.53 4.41 16.75
C LYS A 34 -10.38 5.39 15.59
N ALA A 35 -11.51 5.81 15.02
CA ALA A 35 -11.55 6.91 14.06
C ALA A 35 -11.74 8.23 14.82
N ALA A 36 -11.03 9.27 14.38
CA ALA A 36 -11.15 10.62 14.90
C ALA A 36 -10.91 11.62 13.77
N GLY A 37 -11.46 12.82 13.92
CA GLY A 37 -11.36 13.89 12.91
C GLY A 37 -12.55 13.94 11.94
N PRO A 38 -12.47 14.81 10.93
CA PRO A 38 -13.53 14.95 9.93
C PRO A 38 -13.65 13.69 9.06
N ALA A 39 -14.78 13.58 8.37
CA ALA A 39 -14.96 12.56 7.34
C ALA A 39 -13.82 12.66 6.30
N VAL A 40 -13.47 11.51 5.69
CA VAL A 40 -12.49 11.50 4.60
C VAL A 40 -13.00 12.25 3.38
N ASP A 41 -14.33 12.44 3.27
CA ASP A 41 -14.99 13.26 2.27
C ASP A 41 -14.44 14.70 2.31
N GLY A 42 -13.80 15.10 1.21
CA GLY A 42 -13.13 16.40 1.08
C GLY A 42 -11.64 16.38 1.43
N LEU A 43 -11.14 15.32 2.06
CA LEU A 43 -9.70 15.10 2.29
C LEU A 43 -9.03 14.29 1.18
N LEU A 44 -9.77 13.40 0.54
CA LEU A 44 -9.26 12.53 -0.51
C LEU A 44 -10.37 12.19 -1.48
N LYS A 45 -10.04 12.07 -2.77
CA LYS A 45 -10.86 11.40 -3.77
C LYS A 45 -10.13 10.19 -4.31
N VAL A 46 -10.87 9.16 -4.69
CA VAL A 46 -10.35 7.97 -5.37
C VAL A 46 -11.18 7.73 -6.62
N SER A 47 -10.53 7.60 -7.76
CA SER A 47 -11.10 7.14 -9.03
C SER A 47 -10.44 5.84 -9.45
N ILE A 48 -11.24 4.93 -10.01
CA ILE A 48 -10.76 3.70 -10.63
C ILE A 48 -11.20 3.75 -12.09
N ASP A 49 -10.26 4.07 -12.98
CA ASP A 49 -10.54 4.24 -14.41
C ASP A 49 -10.42 2.91 -15.16
N CYS A 50 -9.80 1.90 -14.54
CA CYS A 50 -9.63 0.55 -15.08
C CYS A 50 -10.19 -0.51 -14.12
N PRO A 51 -11.53 -0.58 -13.92
CA PRO A 51 -12.16 -1.49 -12.96
C PRO A 51 -11.94 -2.98 -13.28
N GLU A 52 -11.59 -3.30 -14.53
CA GLU A 52 -11.21 -4.64 -14.96
C GLU A 52 -9.85 -5.07 -14.42
N LEU A 53 -8.95 -4.12 -14.10
CA LEU A 53 -7.64 -4.38 -13.52
C LEU A 53 -7.56 -4.09 -12.02
N CYS A 54 -8.44 -3.23 -11.50
CA CYS A 54 -8.52 -2.92 -10.07
C CYS A 54 -9.99 -2.97 -9.62
N ARG A 55 -10.40 -4.11 -9.05
CA ARG A 55 -11.79 -4.29 -8.61
C ARG A 55 -12.11 -3.47 -7.36
N ARG A 56 -11.10 -3.20 -6.54
CA ARG A 56 -11.25 -2.49 -5.28
C ARG A 56 -9.99 -1.71 -4.95
N TYR A 57 -10.19 -0.45 -4.60
CA TYR A 57 -9.19 0.40 -3.98
C TYR A 57 -9.80 0.99 -2.71
N SER A 58 -9.11 0.86 -1.58
CA SER A 58 -9.52 1.40 -0.29
C SER A 58 -8.36 2.17 0.31
N ALA A 59 -8.66 3.36 0.84
CA ALA A 59 -7.63 4.25 1.33
C ALA A 59 -8.02 4.83 2.69
N ARG A 60 -7.03 5.05 3.56
CA ARG A 60 -7.23 5.68 4.87
C ARG A 60 -6.19 6.75 5.10
N VAL A 61 -6.66 7.95 5.46
CA VAL A 61 -5.78 9.04 5.90
C VAL A 61 -5.51 8.87 7.41
N ILE A 62 -4.24 8.84 7.79
CA ILE A 62 -3.78 8.77 9.18
C ILE A 62 -2.90 9.99 9.43
N ARG A 63 -3.21 10.77 10.46
CA ARG A 63 -2.55 12.05 10.74
C ARG A 63 -1.78 12.03 12.04
N GLY A 64 -0.73 12.85 12.12
CA GLY A 64 0.10 13.01 13.32
C GLY A 64 0.96 11.78 13.62
N VAL A 65 1.34 11.02 12.60
CA VAL A 65 2.28 9.91 12.77
C VAL A 65 3.68 10.45 13.07
N ARG A 66 4.43 9.69 13.86
CA ARG A 66 5.86 9.90 14.06
C ARG A 66 6.58 8.73 13.42
N VAL A 67 7.26 9.00 12.31
CA VAL A 67 8.17 8.01 11.71
C VAL A 67 9.38 7.85 12.62
N ALA A 68 9.68 6.61 12.98
CA ALA A 68 10.73 6.24 13.92
C ALA A 68 11.12 4.77 13.72
N PRO A 69 12.23 4.31 14.32
CA PRO A 69 12.53 2.88 14.38
C PRO A 69 11.38 2.06 14.96
N SER A 70 11.18 0.87 14.42
CA SER A 70 10.14 -0.06 14.87
C SER A 70 10.39 -0.57 16.30
N PRO A 71 9.32 -0.89 17.05
CA PRO A 71 9.47 -1.54 18.34
C PRO A 71 10.12 -2.92 18.19
N ALA A 72 10.86 -3.38 19.21
CA ALA A 72 11.66 -4.60 19.16
C ALA A 72 10.88 -5.83 18.68
N TRP A 73 9.65 -6.02 19.16
CA TRP A 73 8.81 -7.16 18.76
C TRP A 73 8.54 -7.22 17.25
N LEU A 74 8.42 -6.06 16.60
CA LEU A 74 8.15 -5.97 15.16
C LEU A 74 9.40 -6.29 14.36
N VAL A 75 10.54 -5.72 14.79
CA VAL A 75 11.86 -5.99 14.21
C VAL A 75 12.21 -7.47 14.30
N GLU A 76 12.04 -8.07 15.48
CA GLU A 76 12.32 -9.48 15.73
C GLU A 76 11.46 -10.40 14.86
N ARG A 77 10.15 -10.11 14.75
CA ARG A 77 9.24 -10.91 13.92
C ARG A 77 9.60 -10.85 12.44
N LEU A 78 9.86 -9.66 11.90
CA LEU A 78 10.28 -9.50 10.50
C LEU A 78 11.62 -10.19 10.22
N ALA A 79 12.57 -10.11 11.16
CA ALA A 79 13.86 -10.77 11.02
C ALA A 79 13.75 -12.30 10.92
N THR A 80 12.78 -12.92 11.60
CA THR A 80 12.57 -14.39 11.54
C THR A 80 12.20 -14.91 10.15
N ILE A 81 11.71 -14.03 9.28
CA ILE A 81 11.30 -14.34 7.89
C ILE A 81 12.19 -13.63 6.86
N GLY A 82 13.34 -13.12 7.29
CA GLY A 82 14.34 -12.52 6.40
C GLY A 82 14.00 -11.11 5.89
N ILE A 83 13.04 -10.41 6.50
CA ILE A 83 12.72 -9.03 6.16
C ILE A 83 13.50 -8.09 7.09
N ALA A 84 14.33 -7.22 6.49
CA ALA A 84 15.05 -6.19 7.23
C ALA A 84 14.10 -5.05 7.65
N ALA A 85 14.23 -4.60 8.90
CA ALA A 85 13.49 -3.46 9.41
C ALA A 85 14.01 -2.13 8.83
N ILE A 86 13.10 -1.20 8.57
CA ILE A 86 13.36 0.13 8.00
C ILE A 86 12.85 1.20 8.97
N ASN A 87 11.54 1.30 9.13
CA ASN A 87 10.88 2.21 10.09
C ASN A 87 9.47 1.69 10.42
N ASN A 88 8.86 2.23 11.47
CA ASN A 88 7.57 1.79 11.98
C ASN A 88 6.40 1.83 10.96
N VAL A 89 6.46 2.64 9.91
CA VAL A 89 5.43 2.70 8.86
C VAL A 89 5.66 1.64 7.79
N VAL A 90 6.89 1.51 7.29
CA VAL A 90 7.23 0.50 6.27
C VAL A 90 7.19 -0.91 6.85
N ASP A 91 7.64 -1.06 8.09
CA ASP A 91 7.69 -2.36 8.75
C ASP A 91 6.30 -2.88 9.06
N ILE A 92 5.35 -2.01 9.42
CA ILE A 92 3.98 -2.46 9.72
C ILE A 92 3.23 -2.87 8.45
N THR A 93 3.48 -2.24 7.30
CA THR A 93 2.89 -2.70 6.02
C THR A 93 3.44 -4.06 5.62
N ASN A 94 4.75 -4.28 5.76
CA ASN A 94 5.38 -5.59 5.57
C ASN A 94 4.86 -6.64 6.55
N TYR A 95 4.66 -6.25 7.82
CA TYR A 95 4.14 -7.14 8.84
C TYR A 95 2.72 -7.61 8.53
N VAL A 96 1.83 -6.68 8.13
CA VAL A 96 0.45 -7.01 7.76
C VAL A 96 0.40 -7.86 6.50
N LEU A 97 1.25 -7.58 5.50
CA LEU A 97 1.42 -8.44 4.33
C LEU A 97 1.72 -9.88 4.75
N MET A 98 2.66 -10.07 5.66
CA MET A 98 3.03 -11.41 6.13
C MET A 98 1.97 -12.01 7.06
N GLU A 99 1.23 -11.21 7.80
CA GLU A 99 0.16 -11.66 8.69
C GLU A 99 -1.01 -12.26 7.91
N ASN A 100 -1.56 -11.51 6.93
CA ASN A 100 -2.84 -11.84 6.29
C ASN A 100 -2.77 -11.97 4.76
N GLY A 101 -1.60 -11.75 4.14
CA GLY A 101 -1.40 -11.86 2.70
C GLY A 101 -1.86 -10.64 1.89
N GLN A 102 -2.33 -9.56 2.52
CA GLN A 102 -2.75 -8.33 1.85
C GLN A 102 -1.57 -7.33 1.75
N PRO A 103 -1.08 -7.02 0.55
CA PRO A 103 -0.14 -5.92 0.36
C PRO A 103 -0.79 -4.59 0.73
N LEU A 104 -0.04 -3.76 1.44
CA LEU A 104 -0.40 -2.39 1.76
C LEU A 104 0.69 -1.46 1.25
N HIS A 105 0.32 -0.25 0.86
CA HIS A 105 1.27 0.82 0.53
C HIS A 105 0.96 2.06 1.36
N ALA A 106 1.98 2.82 1.73
CA ALA A 106 1.83 4.07 2.46
C ALA A 106 2.46 5.21 1.65
N PHE A 107 1.64 6.18 1.26
CA PHE A 107 2.11 7.41 0.64
C PHE A 107 2.24 8.51 1.69
N ASP A 108 3.21 9.41 1.52
CA ASP A 108 3.21 10.67 2.26
C ASP A 108 2.03 11.54 1.80
N TYR A 109 1.05 11.73 2.68
CA TYR A 109 -0.17 12.46 2.35
C TYR A 109 0.09 13.97 2.16
N ASP A 110 1.09 14.53 2.84
CA ASP A 110 1.43 15.94 2.68
C ASP A 110 2.06 16.21 1.30
N ILE A 111 2.78 15.23 0.74
CA ILE A 111 3.23 15.26 -0.67
C ILE A 111 2.03 15.27 -1.62
N LEU A 112 1.08 14.35 -1.44
CA LEU A 112 -0.12 14.28 -2.30
C LEU A 112 -0.92 15.59 -2.27
N VAL A 113 -1.05 16.22 -1.09
CA VAL A 113 -1.69 17.53 -0.97
C VAL A 113 -0.93 18.61 -1.75
N ARG A 114 0.40 18.64 -1.65
CA ARG A 114 1.22 19.61 -2.42
C ARG A 114 1.08 19.40 -3.92
N ARG A 115 1.08 18.15 -4.38
CA ARG A 115 0.91 17.80 -5.81
C ARG A 115 -0.48 18.21 -6.32
N ALA A 116 -1.53 17.98 -5.53
CA ALA A 116 -2.88 18.45 -5.85
C ALA A 116 -2.92 19.99 -5.99
N GLN A 117 -2.32 20.71 -5.05
CA GLN A 117 -2.25 22.18 -5.13
C GLN A 117 -1.50 22.67 -6.37
N GLN A 118 -0.40 21.99 -6.75
CA GLN A 118 0.34 22.28 -7.98
C GLN A 118 -0.49 22.05 -9.24
N ALA A 119 -1.36 21.04 -9.24
CA ALA A 119 -2.32 20.77 -10.31
C ALA A 119 -3.55 21.72 -10.28
N GLY A 120 -3.66 22.60 -9.28
CA GLY A 120 -4.81 23.50 -9.11
C GLY A 120 -6.01 22.88 -8.39
N ASP A 121 -5.85 21.68 -7.83
CA ASP A 121 -6.88 20.97 -7.09
C ASP A 121 -6.90 21.34 -5.61
N ARG A 122 -8.11 21.38 -5.05
CA ARG A 122 -8.32 21.62 -3.62
C ARG A 122 -8.11 20.36 -2.77
N THR A 123 -8.33 19.19 -3.36
CA THR A 123 -8.35 17.90 -2.68
C THR A 123 -7.50 16.92 -3.48
N PRO A 124 -6.54 16.21 -2.85
CA PRO A 124 -5.78 15.18 -3.53
C PRO A 124 -6.69 14.07 -4.06
N THR A 125 -6.41 13.64 -5.28
CA THR A 125 -7.16 12.58 -5.96
C THR A 125 -6.20 11.47 -6.32
N ILE A 126 -6.48 10.26 -5.88
CA ILE A 126 -5.84 9.05 -6.39
C ILE A 126 -6.64 8.55 -7.60
N ILE A 127 -5.94 8.25 -8.67
CA ILE A 127 -6.49 7.76 -9.93
C ILE A 127 -5.79 6.45 -10.25
N VAL A 128 -6.52 5.35 -10.22
CA VAL A 128 -6.03 4.04 -10.69
C VAL A 128 -6.29 3.95 -12.18
N ARG A 129 -5.23 4.06 -12.99
CA ARG A 129 -5.30 4.11 -14.45
C ARG A 129 -4.16 3.32 -15.09
N ARG A 130 -4.28 3.00 -16.38
CA ARG A 130 -3.14 2.52 -17.17
C ARG A 130 -2.09 3.61 -17.36
N ALA A 131 -0.84 3.21 -17.53
CA ALA A 131 0.21 4.10 -17.99
C ALA A 131 -0.06 4.57 -19.43
N ALA A 132 0.46 5.74 -19.80
CA ALA A 132 0.56 6.11 -21.21
C ALA A 132 1.73 5.38 -21.86
N ASP A 133 1.62 5.05 -23.15
CA ASP A 133 2.73 4.44 -23.90
C ASP A 133 3.95 5.37 -23.88
N GLY A 134 5.07 4.86 -23.37
CA GLY A 134 6.31 5.61 -23.21
C GLY A 134 6.38 6.50 -21.96
N GLU A 135 5.39 6.44 -21.06
CA GLU A 135 5.40 7.18 -19.79
C GLU A 135 6.67 6.86 -19.01
N LYS A 136 7.38 7.90 -18.55
CA LYS A 136 8.60 7.77 -17.76
C LYS A 136 8.26 7.89 -16.29
N PHE A 137 8.76 6.97 -15.48
CA PHE A 137 8.51 6.96 -14.05
C PHE A 137 9.75 6.51 -13.28
N MET A 138 10.11 7.25 -12.23
CA MET A 138 11.25 6.93 -11.38
C MET A 138 10.77 6.18 -10.14
N THR A 139 11.25 4.94 -9.99
CA THR A 139 10.92 4.08 -8.85
C THR A 139 11.85 4.32 -7.66
N LEU A 140 11.47 3.80 -6.49
CA LEU A 140 12.22 3.93 -5.22
C LEU A 140 13.67 3.40 -5.26
N ASP A 141 14.02 2.61 -6.27
CA ASP A 141 15.36 2.09 -6.53
C ASP A 141 16.23 3.05 -7.38
N ASP A 142 15.81 4.31 -7.54
CA ASP A 142 16.43 5.33 -8.39
C ASP A 142 16.49 4.96 -9.89
N VAL A 143 15.69 3.98 -10.33
CA VAL A 143 15.63 3.56 -11.74
C VAL A 143 14.49 4.25 -12.46
N THR A 144 14.81 4.93 -13.58
CA THR A 144 13.78 5.44 -14.49
C THR A 144 13.29 4.32 -15.42
N ARG A 145 12.01 4.01 -15.32
CA ARG A 145 11.32 2.99 -16.11
C ARG A 145 10.55 3.65 -17.25
N THR A 146 10.46 2.95 -18.37
CA THR A 146 9.58 3.32 -19.50
C THR A 146 8.40 2.38 -19.45
N LEU A 147 7.22 2.93 -19.27
CA LEU A 147 6.00 2.17 -19.10
C LEU A 147 5.26 2.07 -20.43
N ASP A 148 4.43 1.04 -20.56
CA ASP A 148 3.49 0.88 -21.66
C ASP A 148 2.06 0.77 -21.12
N SER A 149 1.08 0.90 -22.02
CA SER A 149 -0.35 0.90 -21.70
C SER A 149 -0.90 -0.41 -21.11
N SER A 150 -0.09 -1.47 -21.03
CA SER A 150 -0.47 -2.67 -20.28
C SER A 150 -0.30 -2.49 -18.76
N MET A 151 0.62 -1.62 -18.34
CA MET A 151 0.97 -1.41 -16.94
C MET A 151 -0.07 -0.57 -16.20
N LEU A 152 -0.41 -0.99 -14.99
CA LEU A 152 -1.33 -0.27 -14.11
C LEU A 152 -0.57 0.66 -13.17
N MET A 153 -1.04 1.90 -13.07
CA MET A 153 -0.45 2.95 -12.26
C MET A 153 -1.42 3.44 -11.19
N ILE A 154 -0.85 3.81 -10.05
CA ILE A 154 -1.46 4.74 -9.12
C ILE A 154 -0.95 6.12 -9.50
N ALA A 155 -1.87 7.02 -9.81
CA ALA A 155 -1.58 8.38 -10.24
C ALA A 155 -2.38 9.40 -9.45
N ASP A 156 -2.03 10.66 -9.61
CA ASP A 156 -2.87 11.80 -9.27
C ASP A 156 -3.09 12.69 -10.50
N THR A 157 -3.67 13.87 -10.29
CA THR A 157 -3.94 14.84 -11.35
C THR A 157 -2.69 15.53 -11.89
N LEU A 158 -1.53 15.36 -11.24
CA LEU A 158 -0.25 15.85 -11.71
C LEU A 158 0.53 14.78 -12.49
N GLY A 159 0.39 13.51 -12.13
CA GLY A 159 1.04 12.38 -12.83
C GLY A 159 1.08 11.09 -12.01
N SER A 160 1.86 10.11 -12.47
CA SER A 160 2.04 8.83 -11.76
C SER A 160 2.77 9.00 -10.43
N VAL A 161 2.37 8.20 -9.42
CA VAL A 161 2.95 8.17 -8.07
C VAL A 161 3.43 6.77 -7.64
N ALA A 162 2.92 5.69 -8.24
CA ALA A 162 3.41 4.33 -8.04
C ALA A 162 3.02 3.39 -9.19
N ILE A 163 3.79 2.32 -9.40
CA ILE A 163 3.39 1.17 -10.21
C ILE A 163 2.51 0.26 -9.34
N ALA A 164 1.26 0.07 -9.75
CA ALA A 164 0.22 -0.53 -8.93
C ALA A 164 0.55 -1.97 -8.54
N GLY A 165 0.69 -2.21 -7.22
CA GLY A 165 1.01 -3.52 -6.67
C GLY A 165 2.45 -4.00 -6.88
N VAL A 166 3.33 -3.16 -7.44
CA VAL A 166 4.72 -3.54 -7.73
C VAL A 166 5.70 -2.67 -6.96
N MET A 167 5.68 -1.35 -7.15
CA MET A 167 6.70 -0.47 -6.59
C MET A 167 6.20 0.97 -6.47
N GLY A 168 6.50 1.60 -5.33
CA GLY A 168 6.25 3.03 -5.13
C GLY A 168 7.15 3.92 -6.00
N GLY A 169 6.76 5.18 -6.16
CA GLY A 169 7.60 6.22 -6.72
C GLY A 169 8.41 6.93 -5.66
N GLN A 170 9.63 7.33 -6.03
CA GLN A 170 10.55 8.05 -5.15
C GLN A 170 9.94 9.34 -4.58
N GLU A 171 9.16 10.07 -5.38
CA GLU A 171 8.60 11.35 -4.98
C GLU A 171 7.56 11.26 -3.86
N SER A 172 6.96 10.08 -3.62
CA SER A 172 5.85 9.90 -2.68
C SER A 172 6.20 9.03 -1.47
N GLU A 173 7.47 8.68 -1.32
CA GLU A 173 7.99 7.80 -0.27
C GLU A 173 7.76 8.37 1.14
N ILE A 174 7.61 7.46 2.11
CA ILE A 174 7.67 7.79 3.53
C ILE A 174 9.08 8.18 3.94
N SER A 175 9.22 9.34 4.56
CA SER A 175 10.48 9.84 5.12
C SER A 175 10.37 10.10 6.63
N ASP A 176 11.50 10.37 7.29
CA ASP A 176 11.52 10.79 8.70
C ASP A 176 10.71 12.08 8.97
N ASN A 177 10.44 12.86 7.92
CA ASN A 177 9.65 14.09 8.00
C ASN A 177 8.15 13.86 7.80
N THR A 178 7.73 12.68 7.35
CA THR A 178 6.31 12.37 7.13
C THR A 178 5.53 12.45 8.43
N ARG A 179 4.39 13.15 8.40
CA ARG A 179 3.48 13.32 9.55
C ARG A 179 2.07 12.85 9.26
N ASN A 180 1.68 12.84 7.99
CA ASN A 180 0.39 12.37 7.55
C ASN A 180 0.62 11.34 6.45
N ILE A 181 -0.08 10.20 6.54
CA ILE A 181 0.05 9.12 5.56
C ILE A 181 -1.31 8.80 4.94
N LEU A 182 -1.27 8.39 3.68
CA LEU A 182 -2.36 7.72 3.01
C LEU A 182 -2.03 6.23 2.93
N LEU A 183 -2.75 5.40 3.67
CA LEU A 183 -2.62 3.95 3.63
C LEU A 183 -3.53 3.38 2.54
N GLU A 184 -2.93 2.73 1.55
CA GLU A 184 -3.58 2.02 0.45
C GLU A 184 -3.77 0.53 0.80
N SER A 185 -4.95 0.00 0.46
CA SER A 185 -5.23 -1.43 0.31
C SER A 185 -6.06 -1.66 -0.94
N ALA A 186 -5.56 -2.46 -1.86
CA ALA A 186 -6.19 -2.66 -3.16
C ALA A 186 -6.16 -4.13 -3.62
N THR A 187 -7.01 -4.43 -4.60
CA THR A 187 -7.05 -5.72 -5.30
C THR A 187 -6.79 -5.47 -6.77
N PHE A 188 -5.61 -5.89 -7.23
CA PHE A 188 -5.20 -5.80 -8.62
C PHE A 188 -5.25 -7.17 -9.31
N GLU A 189 -5.61 -7.20 -10.58
CA GLU A 189 -5.56 -8.42 -11.39
C GLU A 189 -4.12 -8.81 -11.71
N GLY A 190 -3.74 -10.08 -11.58
CA GLY A 190 -2.34 -10.51 -11.73
C GLY A 190 -1.72 -10.39 -13.13
N ILE A 191 -2.46 -9.89 -14.14
CA ILE A 191 -1.97 -9.65 -15.52
C ILE A 191 -1.72 -8.13 -15.74
N ASN A 192 -1.64 -7.34 -14.68
CA ASN A 192 -1.65 -5.89 -14.74
C ASN A 192 -0.28 -5.20 -14.88
N ASN A 193 0.83 -5.95 -14.99
CA ASN A 193 2.21 -5.43 -15.06
C ASN A 193 3.14 -6.35 -15.85
#